data_AF-A0A8B6C0J4-F1
#
_entry.id   AF-A0A8B6C0J4-F1
#
_cell.length_a   1.000
_cell.length_b   1.000
_cell.length_c   1.000
_cell.angle_alpha   90.00
_cell.angle_beta   90.00
_cell.angle_gamma   90.00
#
_symmetry.space_group_name_H-M   'P 1'
#
loop_
_entity.id
_entity.type
_entity.pdbx_description
1 polymer ?
#
loop_
_entity_poly.entity_id
_entity_poly.type
_entity_poly.pdbx_seq_one_letter_code
_entity_poly.pdbx_strand_id
1 'polypeptide(L)'
;MLAEVKKDVLKVPDDDDNSKTPWIEKHLKKQVLGQIGSQLLLECWHSVFVPKSLGIVCIGTEIIFLYMDTEFDHYEALMANNITDNHRSTIHYTKSFDIMKMEDRNELVDFLFWLGCLQIQDFNEYFCC
;
A
#
# COMPACT_ATOMS: atom_id res chain seq x y z
N MET A 1 -4.01 -18.24 5.84
CA MET A 1 -5.32 -17.56 5.96
C MET A 1 -5.37 -16.54 4.83
N LEU A 2 -6.31 -16.68 3.91
CA LEU A 2 -6.41 -15.85 2.70
C LEU A 2 -7.12 -14.54 3.07
N ALA A 3 -6.45 -13.40 2.87
CA ALA A 3 -7.09 -12.10 3.00
C ALA A 3 -8.26 -12.01 2.00
N GLU A 4 -9.49 -11.91 2.50
CA GLU A 4 -10.66 -11.65 1.66
C GLU A 4 -10.66 -10.18 1.25
N VAL A 5 -10.36 -9.90 -0.02
CA VAL A 5 -10.63 -8.62 -0.65
C VAL A 5 -12.12 -8.57 -1.04
N LYS A 6 -12.96 -8.02 -0.16
CA LYS A 6 -14.35 -7.66 -0.49
C LYS A 6 -14.47 -6.15 -0.68
N LYS A 7 -15.06 -5.79 -1.81
CA LYS A 7 -15.42 -4.43 -2.22
C LYS A 7 -16.42 -3.86 -1.22
N ASP A 8 -16.01 -2.89 -0.42
CA ASP A 8 -16.98 -1.98 0.18
C ASP A 8 -17.45 -1.00 -0.89
N VAL A 9 -18.75 -1.10 -1.12
CA VAL A 9 -19.53 -0.42 -2.15
C VAL A 9 -19.53 1.08 -1.85
N LEU A 10 -18.73 1.84 -2.60
CA LEU A 10 -19.08 3.22 -2.90
C LEU A 10 -20.43 3.20 -3.63
N LYS A 11 -21.46 3.82 -3.03
CA LYS A 11 -22.67 4.20 -3.76
C LYS A 11 -22.24 5.21 -4.85
N VAL A 12 -22.08 4.71 -6.06
CA VAL A 12 -21.98 5.52 -7.28
C VAL A 12 -23.41 5.60 -7.85
N PRO A 13 -23.89 6.78 -8.28
CA PRO A 13 -25.20 6.90 -8.92
C PRO A 13 -25.23 5.98 -10.14
N ASP A 14 -26.37 5.34 -10.37
CA ASP A 14 -26.62 4.52 -11.55
C ASP A 14 -26.30 5.32 -12.81
N ASP A 15 -25.16 5.04 -13.43
CA ASP A 15 -24.96 5.28 -14.85
C ASP A 15 -23.94 4.31 -15.43
N ASP A 16 -24.31 3.84 -16.62
CA ASP A 16 -23.79 2.75 -17.41
C ASP A 16 -22.39 3.04 -17.98
N ASP A 17 -21.31 2.45 -17.42
CA ASP A 17 -20.03 2.28 -18.16
C ASP A 17 -19.14 1.16 -17.59
N ASN A 18 -18.89 0.16 -18.41
CA ASN A 18 -18.13 -1.06 -18.11
C ASN A 18 -16.61 -0.88 -18.36
N SER A 19 -15.98 0.19 -17.84
CA SER A 19 -14.62 0.59 -18.29
C SER A 19 -13.54 1.00 -17.26
N LYS A 20 -13.71 0.81 -15.94
CA LYS A 20 -12.68 1.25 -14.95
C LYS A 20 -12.21 0.19 -13.97
N THR A 21 -11.74 -0.96 -14.46
CA THR A 21 -10.92 -1.85 -13.64
C THR A 21 -9.53 -1.21 -13.47
N PRO A 22 -9.06 -0.93 -12.24
CA PRO A 22 -7.77 -0.29 -12.01
C PRO A 22 -6.61 -1.09 -12.61
N TRP A 23 -5.53 -0.42 -13.03
CA TRP A 23 -4.38 -1.07 -13.68
C TRP A 23 -3.87 -2.28 -12.88
N ILE A 24 -3.82 -2.13 -11.55
CA ILE A 24 -3.31 -3.18 -10.67
C ILE A 24 -4.21 -4.42 -10.65
N GLU A 25 -5.53 -4.25 -10.71
CA GLU A 25 -6.48 -5.37 -10.77
C GLU A 25 -6.50 -6.04 -12.15
N LYS A 26 -6.07 -5.31 -13.19
CA LYS A 26 -5.93 -5.85 -14.55
C LYS A 26 -4.67 -6.71 -14.70
N HIS A 27 -3.58 -6.35 -14.03
CA HIS A 27 -2.27 -6.99 -14.22
C HIS A 27 -1.87 -7.93 -13.08
N LEU A 28 -2.38 -7.73 -11.86
CA LEU A 28 -2.15 -8.61 -10.72
C LEU A 28 -3.38 -9.44 -10.39
N LYS A 29 -3.18 -10.74 -10.23
CA LYS A 29 -4.21 -11.63 -9.67
C LYS A 29 -4.49 -11.21 -8.23
N LYS A 30 -5.76 -11.29 -7.81
CA LYS A 30 -6.19 -10.99 -6.43
C LYS A 30 -5.37 -11.72 -5.35
N GLN A 31 -4.97 -12.96 -5.62
CA GLN A 31 -4.13 -13.73 -4.71
C GLN A 31 -2.76 -13.07 -4.48
N VAL A 32 -2.16 -12.51 -5.54
CA VAL A 32 -0.86 -11.82 -5.45
C VAL A 32 -1.02 -10.52 -4.66
N LEU A 33 -2.10 -9.77 -4.89
CA LEU A 33 -2.42 -8.58 -4.09
C LEU A 33 -2.61 -8.91 -2.61
N GLY A 34 -3.31 -10.01 -2.29
CA GLY A 34 -3.46 -10.47 -0.91
C GLY A 34 -2.14 -10.86 -0.25
N GLN A 35 -1.21 -11.46 -1.01
CA GLN A 35 0.15 -11.77 -0.53
C GLN A 35 0.96 -10.51 -0.26
N ILE A 36 0.94 -9.55 -1.18
CA ILE A 36 1.62 -8.26 -1.01
C ILE A 36 1.05 -7.54 0.22
N GLY A 37 -0.27 -7.49 0.36
CA GLY A 37 -0.93 -6.93 1.55
C GLY A 37 -0.48 -7.60 2.84
N SER A 38 -0.39 -8.93 2.84
CA SER A 38 0.07 -9.68 4.02
C SER A 38 1.53 -9.36 4.37
N GLN A 39 2.41 -9.21 3.37
CA GLN A 39 3.80 -8.81 3.59
C GLN A 39 3.90 -7.39 4.16
N LEU A 40 3.16 -6.44 3.57
CA LEU A 40 3.11 -5.07 4.08
C LEU A 40 2.62 -5.02 5.54
N LEU A 41 1.79 -5.98 5.96
CA LEU A 41 1.18 -5.99 7.29
C LEU A 41 2.16 -6.52 8.31
N LEU A 42 2.94 -7.54 7.92
CA LEU A 42 4.05 -8.04 8.73
C LEU A 42 5.13 -6.97 8.92
N GLU A 43 5.42 -6.18 7.90
CA GLU A 43 6.41 -5.10 7.97
C GLU A 43 5.87 -3.82 8.64
N CYS A 44 4.58 -3.75 8.95
CA CYS A 44 3.96 -2.58 9.54
C CYS A 44 4.64 -2.16 10.86
N TRP A 45 5.00 -3.13 11.71
CA TRP A 45 5.70 -2.87 12.98
C TRP A 45 7.03 -2.12 12.82
N HIS A 46 7.73 -2.33 11.70
CA HIS A 46 9.02 -1.69 11.42
C HIS A 46 8.89 -0.41 10.58
N SER A 47 7.65 0.04 10.31
CA SER A 47 7.44 1.21 9.49
C SER A 47 7.63 2.51 10.27
N VAL A 48 8.24 3.48 9.63
CA VAL A 48 8.19 4.91 10.02
C VAL A 48 6.75 5.41 10.16
N PHE A 49 5.79 4.72 9.52
CA PHE A 49 4.39 5.12 9.47
C PHE A 49 3.45 4.32 10.38
N VAL A 50 3.94 3.53 11.37
CA VAL A 50 3.10 2.70 12.26
C VAL A 50 1.83 3.46 12.71
N PRO A 51 0.62 2.86 12.59
CA PRO A 51 0.29 1.49 12.18
C PRO A 51 0.10 1.31 10.67
N LYS A 52 0.61 2.23 9.85
CA LYS A 52 0.59 2.13 8.38
C LYS A 52 1.91 1.64 7.85
N SER A 53 1.91 1.19 6.59
CA SER A 53 3.13 0.82 5.88
C SER A 53 3.11 1.25 4.42
N LEU A 54 4.31 1.43 3.86
CA LEU A 54 4.51 1.78 2.47
C LEU A 54 5.23 0.64 1.75
N GLY A 55 4.81 0.36 0.53
CA GLY A 55 5.34 -0.69 -0.32
C GLY A 55 5.66 -0.19 -1.71
N ILE A 56 6.51 -0.93 -2.41
CA ILE A 56 6.80 -0.71 -3.83
C ILE A 56 6.61 -2.03 -4.57
N VAL A 57 5.87 -1.99 -5.66
CA VAL A 57 5.72 -3.12 -6.58
C VAL A 57 6.35 -2.73 -7.91
N CYS A 58 7.28 -3.57 -8.38
CA CYS A 58 7.95 -3.41 -9.66
C CYS A 58 7.52 -4.54 -10.60
N ILE A 59 6.99 -4.21 -11.78
CA ILE A 59 6.54 -5.17 -12.80
C ILE A 59 7.06 -4.71 -14.16
N GLY A 60 8.08 -5.39 -14.69
CA GLY A 60 8.72 -4.95 -15.93
C GLY A 60 9.37 -3.58 -15.78
N THR A 61 8.90 -2.59 -16.56
CA THR A 61 9.34 -1.19 -16.46
C THR A 61 8.41 -0.33 -15.60
N GLU A 62 7.36 -0.93 -15.03
CA GLU A 62 6.34 -0.23 -14.27
C GLU A 62 6.58 -0.31 -12.77
N ILE A 63 6.52 0.83 -12.09
CA ILE A 63 6.63 0.98 -10.64
C ILE A 63 5.29 1.47 -10.10
N ILE A 64 4.82 0.87 -9.00
CA ILE A 64 3.62 1.28 -8.28
C ILE A 64 3.94 1.36 -6.79
N PHE A 65 3.59 2.48 -6.18
CA PHE A 65 3.66 2.62 -4.73
C PHE A 65 2.36 2.15 -4.11
N LEU A 66 2.49 1.42 -3.01
CA LEU A 66 1.40 0.94 -2.19
C LEU A 66 1.46 1.64 -0.85
N TYR A 67 0.30 2.00 -0.32
CA TYR A 67 0.16 2.49 1.04
C TYR A 67 -0.91 1.67 1.73
N MET A 68 -0.54 0.98 2.79
CA MET A 68 -1.51 0.27 3.60
C MET A 68 -1.96 1.13 4.77
N ASP A 69 -3.26 1.39 4.78
CA ASP A 69 -3.95 2.05 5.86
C ASP A 69 -4.60 0.98 6.75
N THR A 70 -3.97 0.76 7.91
CA THR A 70 -4.46 -0.15 8.94
C THR A 70 -4.89 0.68 10.14
N GLU A 71 -6.12 0.44 10.60
CA GLU A 71 -6.63 1.07 11.82
C GLU A 71 -5.79 0.65 13.03
N PHE A 72 -5.57 1.57 13.97
CA PHE A 72 -4.74 1.29 15.14
C PHE A 72 -5.29 0.14 15.99
N ASP A 73 -6.60 0.09 16.22
CA ASP A 73 -7.26 -1.02 16.94
C ASP A 73 -7.05 -2.36 16.23
N HIS A 74 -7.07 -2.37 14.89
CA HIS A 74 -6.78 -3.56 14.11
C HIS A 74 -5.33 -4.02 14.30
N TYR A 75 -4.39 -3.07 14.29
CA TYR A 75 -2.99 -3.32 14.53
C TYR A 75 -2.73 -3.88 15.94
N GLU A 76 -3.33 -3.29 16.98
CA GLU A 76 -3.23 -3.82 18.35
C GLU A 76 -3.81 -5.24 18.45
N ALA A 77 -4.95 -5.49 17.81
CA ALA A 77 -5.55 -6.82 17.76
C ALA A 77 -4.65 -7.85 17.06
N LEU A 78 -3.96 -7.45 15.97
CA LEU A 78 -2.97 -8.29 15.28
C LEU A 78 -1.79 -8.61 16.20
N MET A 79 -1.24 -7.61 16.89
CA MET A 79 -0.12 -7.80 17.81
C MET A 79 -0.47 -8.68 19.02
N ALA A 80 -1.72 -8.59 19.49
CA ALA A 80 -2.24 -9.40 20.59
C ALA A 80 -2.66 -10.83 20.16
N ASN A 81 -2.53 -11.18 18.87
CA ASN A 81 -3.10 -12.40 18.27
C ASN A 81 -4.62 -12.56 18.50
N ASN A 82 -5.33 -11.46 18.71
CA ASN A 82 -6.77 -11.40 18.96
C ASN A 82 -7.51 -10.94 17.70
N ILE A 83 -7.20 -11.56 16.56
CA ILE A 83 -7.77 -11.18 15.27
C ILE A 83 -9.26 -11.52 15.28
N THR A 84 -10.10 -10.49 15.22
CA THR A 84 -11.55 -10.64 14.99
C THR A 84 -11.87 -10.22 13.55
N ASP A 85 -12.86 -10.85 12.93
CA ASP A 85 -13.23 -10.65 11.51
C ASP A 85 -13.74 -9.23 11.18
N ASN A 86 -13.89 -8.37 12.19
CA ASN A 86 -14.48 -7.04 12.03
C ASN A 86 -13.48 -5.96 11.63
N HIS A 87 -12.18 -6.23 11.74
CA HIS A 87 -11.16 -5.24 11.42
C HIS A 87 -10.54 -5.49 10.05
N ARG A 88 -10.28 -4.41 9.29
CA ARG A 88 -9.75 -4.49 7.93
C ARG A 88 -8.61 -3.50 7.72
N SER A 89 -7.68 -3.90 6.85
CA SER A 89 -6.64 -3.01 6.32
C SER A 89 -6.94 -2.71 4.87
N THR A 90 -6.76 -1.46 4.45
CA THR A 90 -7.02 -1.00 3.08
C THR A 90 -5.70 -0.73 2.38
N ILE A 91 -5.53 -1.24 1.16
CA ILE A 91 -4.35 -0.95 0.33
C ILE A 91 -4.73 0.12 -0.69
N HIS A 92 -4.09 1.27 -0.57
CA HIS A 92 -4.09 2.33 -1.56
C HIS A 92 -2.90 2.16 -2.49
N TYR A 93 -3.03 2.61 -3.74
CA TYR A 93 -1.96 2.53 -4.71
C TYR A 93 -1.99 3.72 -5.68
N THR A 94 -0.82 4.07 -6.19
CA THR A 94 -0.68 5.12 -7.20
C THR A 94 -1.08 4.62 -8.59
N LYS A 95 -1.08 5.53 -9.58
CA LYS A 95 -0.92 5.11 -10.97
C LYS A 95 0.38 4.29 -11.13
N SER A 96 0.44 3.51 -12.20
CA SER A 96 1.68 2.91 -12.67
C SER A 96 2.59 3.98 -13.27
N PHE A 97 3.87 3.93 -12.91
CA PHE A 97 4.93 4.79 -13.45
C PHE A 97 5.84 3.96 -14.35
N ASP A 98 5.90 4.28 -15.64
CA ASP A 98 6.78 3.59 -16.57
C ASP A 98 8.15 4.28 -16.60
N ILE A 99 9.19 3.62 -16.07
CA ILE A 99 10.54 4.18 -16.00
C ILE A 99 11.13 4.48 -17.39
N MET A 100 10.55 3.96 -18.47
CA MET A 100 10.96 4.29 -19.83
C MET A 100 10.50 5.69 -20.26
N LYS A 101 9.48 6.28 -19.61
CA LYS A 101 8.98 7.63 -19.88
C LYS A 101 9.66 8.67 -19.02
N MET A 102 10.08 9.78 -19.63
CA MET A 102 10.84 10.82 -18.92
C MET A 102 10.00 11.53 -17.87
N GLU A 103 8.72 11.74 -18.17
CA GLU A 103 7.77 12.41 -17.31
C GLU A 103 7.54 11.60 -16.02
N ASP A 104 7.31 10.30 -16.15
CA ASP A 104 7.15 9.39 -15.00
C ASP A 104 8.45 9.26 -14.20
N ARG A 105 9.63 9.27 -14.85
CA ARG A 105 10.92 9.29 -14.14
C ARG A 105 11.09 10.54 -13.27
N ASN A 106 10.71 11.71 -13.77
CA ASN A 106 10.83 12.95 -13.00
C ASN A 106 9.93 12.92 -11.75
N GLU A 107 8.67 12.47 -11.92
CA GLU A 107 7.73 12.32 -10.81
C GLU A 107 8.21 11.27 -9.79
N LEU A 108 8.79 10.16 -10.26
CA LEU A 108 9.39 9.12 -9.43
C LEU A 108 10.57 9.64 -8.60
N VAL A 109 11.46 10.42 -9.20
CA VAL A 109 12.63 10.98 -8.52
C VAL A 109 12.19 11.90 -7.38
N ASP A 110 11.23 12.78 -7.64
CA ASP A 110 10.69 13.67 -6.60
C ASP A 110 10.06 12.86 -5.45
N PHE A 111 9.24 11.86 -5.78
CA PHE A 111 8.62 11.01 -4.76
C PHE A 111 9.65 10.24 -3.91
N LEU A 112 10.64 9.62 -4.56
CA LEU A 112 11.71 8.88 -3.88
C LEU A 112 12.60 9.79 -3.03
N PHE A 113 12.84 11.02 -3.48
CA PHE A 113 13.56 12.02 -2.72
C PHE A 113 12.85 12.33 -1.40
N TRP A 114 11.53 12.61 -1.45
CA TRP A 114 10.73 12.84 -0.25
C TRP A 114 10.68 11.63 0.68
N LEU A 115 10.56 10.43 0.11
CA LEU A 115 10.57 9.19 0.90
C LEU A 115 11.90 9.00 1.64
N GLY A 116 13.03 9.28 0.97
CA GLY A 116 14.35 9.24 1.60
C GLY A 116 14.51 10.27 2.72
N CYS A 117 13.98 11.48 2.56
CA CYS A 117 13.98 12.49 3.62
C CYS A 117 13.22 12.02 4.87
N LEU A 118 12.06 11.37 4.70
CA LEU A 118 11.28 10.83 5.81
C LEU A 118 12.03 9.72 6.56
N GLN A 119 12.73 8.84 5.84
CA GLN A 119 13.53 7.77 6.47
C GLN A 119 14.72 8.30 7.29
N ILE A 120 15.32 9.43 6.89
CA ILE A 120 16.45 10.04 7.60
C ILE A 120 16.00 10.75 8.89
N GLN A 121 14.80 11.31 8.92
CA GLN A 121 14.28 12.00 10.11
C GLN A 121 14.10 11.03 11.29
N ASP A 122 13.55 9.85 11.04
CA ASP A 122 13.45 8.79 12.05
C ASP A 122 14.82 8.32 12.54
N PHE A 123 15.81 8.21 11.64
CA PHE A 123 17.16 7.76 12.02
C PHE A 123 17.85 8.68 13.05
N ASN A 124 17.50 9.97 13.09
CA ASN A 124 18.09 10.92 14.03
C ASN A 124 17.43 10.89 15.43
N GLU A 125 16.22 10.37 15.57
CA GLU A 125 15.58 10.24 16.89
C GLU A 125 16.05 9.00 17.68
N TYR A 126 16.54 7.95 16.99
CA TYR A 126 16.98 6.71 17.64
C TYR A 126 18.47 6.65 18.03
N PHE A 127 19.27 7.71 17.79
CA PHE A 127 20.70 7.77 18.13
C PHE A 127 21.09 8.89 19.11
N CYS A 128 20.12 9.46 19.85
CA CYS A 128 20.40 10.35 20.97
C CYS A 128 20.13 9.67 22.31
N CYS A 129 20.96 8.68 22.68
CA CYS A 129 21.31 8.26 24.04
C CYS A 129 22.49 7.28 24.00
#